data_AF-A0A1S2W9Q3-F1
#
_entry.id   AF-A0A1S2W9Q3-F1
#
_cell.length_a   1.000
_cell.length_b   1.000
_cell.length_c   1.000
_cell.angle_alpha   90.00
_cell.angle_beta   90.00
_cell.angle_gamma   90.00
#
_symmetry.space_group_name_H-M   'P 1'
#
loop_
_entity.id
_entity.type
_entity.pdbx_description
1 polymer ?
#
loop_
_entity_poly.entity_id
_entity_poly.type
_entity_poly.pdbx_seq_one_letter_code
_entity_poly.pdbx_strand_id
1 'polypeptide(L)'
;MQTNGVKQSIERVRIEDSKRVSSEEIKRNYTQITGREALERLLAGEEIYAADSAESWKLIDGVLSYRDCDIDNEFARASLSLNAILDPEDDDWYVAPPFEARKEMLARPGEWVAKYETTAGWAYIGFDHAEMVVVGALDIGKNVYFTDAEVCPQSFEIDAAIPLDMQDIGKIAWGEAKEGVEA
;
A
#
# COMPACT_ATOMS: atom_id res chain seq x y z
N MET A 1 27.82 17.21 41.65
CA MET A 1 26.64 16.45 41.18
C MET A 1 26.02 17.26 40.04
N GLN A 2 26.31 16.87 38.80
CA GLN A 2 25.72 17.47 37.60
C GLN A 2 24.86 16.39 36.94
N THR A 3 23.55 16.64 36.84
CA THR A 3 22.61 15.78 36.14
C THR A 3 22.65 16.14 34.66
N ASN A 4 23.22 15.26 33.85
CA ASN A 4 23.16 15.35 32.39
C ASN A 4 21.71 15.13 31.93
N GLY A 5 21.05 16.23 31.57
CA GLY A 5 19.78 16.20 30.86
C GLY A 5 20.00 15.71 29.44
N VAL A 6 19.70 14.45 29.18
CA VAL A 6 19.57 13.90 27.84
C VAL A 6 18.31 14.50 27.22
N LYS A 7 18.47 15.59 26.45
CA LYS A 7 17.43 16.04 25.52
C LYS A 7 17.42 15.05 24.36
N GLN A 8 16.49 14.10 24.38
CA GLN A 8 16.10 13.38 23.17
C GLN A 8 15.35 14.38 22.27
N SER A 9 16.05 14.93 21.30
CA SER A 9 15.45 15.55 20.12
C SER A 9 14.79 14.44 19.32
N ILE A 10 13.48 14.29 19.49
CA ILE A 10 12.63 13.53 18.57
C ILE A 10 12.59 14.35 17.28
N GLU A 11 13.43 13.99 16.31
CA GLU A 11 13.23 14.40 14.93
C GLU A 11 11.84 13.92 14.53
N ARG A 12 10.93 14.88 14.32
CA ARG A 12 9.68 14.62 13.61
C ARG A 12 10.06 14.26 12.19
N VAL A 13 10.15 12.97 11.90
CA VAL A 13 10.03 12.48 10.53
C VAL A 13 8.69 13.00 10.04
N ARG A 14 8.74 14.01 9.17
CA ARG A 14 7.62 14.40 8.33
C ARG A 14 7.35 13.19 7.47
N ILE A 15 6.31 12.43 7.81
CA ILE A 15 5.66 11.54 6.86
C ILE A 15 4.98 12.49 5.87
N GLU A 16 5.73 12.92 4.85
CA GLU A 16 5.20 13.65 3.72
C GLU A 16 4.40 12.66 2.88
N ASP A 17 3.11 12.99 2.71
CA ASP A 17 2.15 12.45 1.75
C ASP A 17 2.00 10.92 1.69
N SER A 18 1.26 10.34 2.65
CA SER A 18 0.48 9.15 2.30
C SER A 18 -0.46 9.55 1.16
N LYS A 19 -0.38 8.81 0.04
CA LYS A 19 -1.17 9.10 -1.16
C LYS A 19 -2.66 9.01 -0.81
N ARG A 20 -3.28 10.17 -0.60
CA ARG A 20 -4.72 10.34 -0.45
C ARG A 20 -5.39 9.90 -1.74
N VAL A 21 -6.33 8.96 -1.67
CA VAL A 21 -7.12 8.56 -2.83
C VAL A 21 -8.43 9.34 -2.78
N SER A 22 -8.57 10.38 -3.60
CA SER A 22 -9.79 11.20 -3.62
C SER A 22 -10.96 10.49 -4.32
N SER A 23 -12.18 10.95 -4.07
CA SER A 23 -13.39 10.51 -4.79
C SER A 23 -13.21 10.51 -6.31
N GLU A 24 -12.61 11.56 -6.87
CA GLU A 24 -12.33 11.67 -8.30
C GLU A 24 -11.28 10.65 -8.77
N GLU A 25 -10.30 10.33 -7.93
CA GLU A 25 -9.31 9.29 -8.23
C GLU A 25 -9.95 7.90 -8.24
N ILE A 26 -10.83 7.60 -7.28
CA ILE A 26 -11.61 6.36 -7.24
C ILE A 26 -12.42 6.22 -8.53
N LYS A 27 -13.24 7.24 -8.86
CA LYS A 27 -14.09 7.22 -10.06
C LYS A 27 -13.30 7.07 -11.37
N ARG A 28 -12.05 7.54 -11.41
CA ARG A 28 -11.20 7.51 -12.61
C ARG A 28 -10.40 6.21 -12.76
N ASN A 29 -9.88 5.67 -11.66
CA ASN A 29 -8.87 4.62 -11.69
C ASN A 29 -9.40 3.25 -11.23
N TYR A 30 -10.56 3.22 -10.57
CA TYR A 30 -11.16 2.00 -10.03
C TYR A 30 -12.29 1.51 -10.93
N THR A 31 -12.62 0.23 -10.80
CA THR A 31 -13.71 -0.37 -11.56
C THR A 31 -14.98 -0.28 -10.74
N GLN A 32 -16.00 0.42 -11.25
CA GLN A 32 -17.32 0.46 -10.63
C GLN A 32 -17.93 -0.94 -10.65
N ILE A 33 -18.54 -1.33 -9.54
CA ILE A 33 -19.20 -2.62 -9.34
C ILE A 33 -20.59 -2.41 -8.76
N THR A 34 -21.47 -3.39 -8.95
CA THR A 34 -22.81 -3.38 -8.35
C THR A 34 -22.75 -3.68 -6.85
N GLY A 35 -23.78 -3.31 -6.08
CA GLY A 35 -23.88 -3.67 -4.65
C GLY A 35 -23.80 -5.19 -4.39
N ARG A 36 -24.28 -6.02 -5.31
CA ARG A 36 -24.12 -7.49 -5.23
C ARG A 36 -22.66 -7.91 -5.35
N GLU A 37 -21.96 -7.41 -6.36
CA GLU A 37 -20.53 -7.69 -6.55
C GLU A 37 -19.71 -7.17 -5.37
N ALA A 38 -20.05 -6.00 -4.84
CA ALA A 38 -19.42 -5.44 -3.64
C ALA A 38 -19.52 -6.39 -2.44
N LEU A 39 -20.71 -6.97 -2.21
CA LEU A 39 -20.90 -7.99 -1.17
C LEU A 39 -20.06 -9.26 -1.42
N GLU A 40 -20.02 -9.74 -2.67
CA GLU A 40 -19.23 -10.92 -3.03
C GLU A 40 -17.73 -10.69 -2.78
N ARG A 41 -17.22 -9.50 -3.14
CA ARG A 41 -15.82 -9.08 -2.91
C ARG A 41 -15.49 -8.99 -1.42
N LEU A 42 -16.37 -8.37 -0.63
CA LEU A 42 -16.21 -8.30 0.82
C LEU A 42 -16.17 -9.69 1.46
N LEU A 43 -17.05 -10.60 1.05
CA LEU A 43 -17.08 -11.99 1.53
C LEU A 43 -15.83 -12.79 1.14
N ALA A 44 -15.20 -12.44 0.02
CA ALA A 44 -13.89 -12.98 -0.39
C ALA A 44 -12.71 -12.36 0.40
N GLY A 45 -12.96 -11.37 1.26
CA GLY A 45 -11.95 -10.66 2.04
C GLY A 45 -11.26 -9.53 1.29
N GLU A 46 -11.79 -9.12 0.13
CA GLU A 46 -11.28 -7.98 -0.63
C GLU A 46 -11.76 -6.65 -0.01
N GLU A 47 -11.02 -5.58 -0.32
CA GLU A 47 -11.36 -4.21 0.04
C GLU A 47 -12.14 -3.56 -1.11
N ILE A 48 -13.23 -2.86 -0.78
CA ILE A 48 -14.03 -2.09 -1.74
C ILE A 48 -14.02 -0.62 -1.31
N TYR A 49 -14.41 0.28 -2.22
CA TYR A 49 -14.35 1.72 -2.03
C TYR A 49 -15.70 2.34 -2.34
N ALA A 50 -16.13 3.28 -1.50
CA ALA A 50 -17.26 4.15 -1.76
C ALA A 50 -16.71 5.47 -2.28
N ALA A 51 -17.01 5.83 -3.54
CA ALA A 51 -16.37 7.01 -4.12
C ALA A 51 -16.91 8.32 -3.53
N ASP A 52 -18.20 8.41 -3.22
CA ASP A 52 -18.79 9.64 -2.65
C ASP A 52 -18.27 9.99 -1.25
N SER A 53 -17.95 9.00 -0.41
CA SER A 53 -17.38 9.23 0.91
C SER A 53 -15.85 9.12 0.96
N ALA A 54 -15.21 8.71 -0.14
CA ALA A 54 -13.79 8.35 -0.17
C ALA A 54 -13.43 7.37 0.96
N GLU A 55 -14.33 6.45 1.32
CA GLU A 55 -14.09 5.44 2.34
C GLU A 55 -13.76 4.10 1.69
N SER A 56 -12.90 3.33 2.34
CA SER A 56 -12.68 1.93 1.99
C SER A 56 -13.29 1.00 3.03
N TRP A 57 -13.77 -0.16 2.59
CA TRP A 57 -14.57 -1.09 3.36
C TRP A 57 -14.02 -2.51 3.24
N LYS A 58 -13.96 -3.23 4.35
CA LYS A 58 -13.44 -4.60 4.42
C LYS A 58 -14.10 -5.41 5.52
N LEU A 59 -14.22 -6.73 5.34
CA LEU A 59 -14.54 -7.65 6.42
C LEU A 59 -13.27 -8.04 7.18
N ILE A 60 -13.21 -7.72 8.47
CA ILE A 60 -12.13 -8.10 9.39
C ILE A 60 -12.72 -8.99 10.47
N ASP A 61 -12.28 -10.25 10.55
CA ASP A 61 -12.82 -11.27 11.47
C ASP A 61 -14.36 -11.41 11.40
N GLY A 62 -14.92 -11.27 10.19
CA GLY A 62 -16.36 -11.34 9.94
C GLY A 62 -17.15 -10.08 10.33
N VAL A 63 -16.46 -9.00 10.70
CA VAL A 63 -17.06 -7.70 11.05
C VAL A 63 -16.76 -6.69 9.96
N LEU A 64 -17.81 -6.04 9.43
CA LEU A 64 -17.66 -4.96 8.48
C LEU A 64 -16.96 -3.78 9.15
N SER A 65 -15.86 -3.36 8.55
CA SER A 65 -15.03 -2.26 9.02
C SER A 65 -14.78 -1.32 7.86
N TYR A 66 -14.68 -0.03 8.16
CA TYR A 66 -14.41 1.01 7.19
C TYR A 66 -13.21 1.84 7.61
N ARG A 67 -12.58 2.49 6.65
CA ARG A 67 -11.49 3.42 6.86
C ARG A 67 -11.72 4.62 5.96
N ASP A 68 -11.60 5.80 6.53
CA ASP A 68 -11.56 7.03 5.78
C ASP A 68 -10.25 7.08 4.97
N CYS A 69 -10.31 7.23 3.64
CA CYS A 69 -9.10 7.32 2.83
C CYS A 69 -8.31 8.62 3.10
N ASP A 70 -8.89 9.57 3.86
CA ASP A 70 -8.26 10.83 4.25
C ASP A 70 -7.44 10.75 5.56
N ILE A 71 -7.57 9.66 6.33
CA ILE A 71 -6.91 9.53 7.63
C ILE A 71 -6.08 8.25 7.66
N ASP A 72 -4.79 8.37 7.99
CA ASP A 72 -3.86 7.26 8.28
C ASP A 72 -4.25 6.51 9.58
N ASN A 73 -5.50 6.05 9.65
CA ASN A 73 -6.05 5.36 10.79
C ASN A 73 -6.40 3.91 10.44
N GLU A 74 -6.32 3.08 11.47
CA GLU A 74 -6.78 1.70 11.46
C GLU A 74 -8.26 1.61 11.04
N PHE A 75 -8.65 0.48 10.44
CA PHE A 75 -10.04 0.22 10.12
C PHE A 75 -10.93 0.33 11.37
N ALA A 76 -11.91 1.24 11.33
CA ALA A 76 -12.91 1.39 12.36
C ALA A 76 -14.07 0.40 12.10
N ARG A 77 -14.63 -0.18 13.16
CA ARG A 77 -15.81 -1.04 13.03
C ARG A 77 -16.99 -0.21 12.52
N ALA A 78 -17.62 -0.67 11.45
CA ALA A 78 -18.82 -0.04 10.93
C ALA A 78 -20.05 -0.50 11.72
N SER A 79 -21.00 0.41 11.93
CA SER A 79 -22.38 0.06 12.32
C SER A 79 -23.30 -0.14 11.11
N LEU A 80 -22.75 -0.06 9.89
CA LEU A 80 -23.53 -0.16 8.66
C LEU A 80 -24.11 -1.57 8.52
N SER A 81 -25.41 -1.66 8.22
CA SER A 81 -26.01 -2.95 7.90
C SER A 81 -25.59 -3.40 6.51
N LEU A 82 -25.36 -4.69 6.30
CA LEU A 82 -25.07 -5.25 4.96
C LEU A 82 -26.15 -4.90 3.92
N ASN A 83 -27.37 -4.59 4.35
CA ASN A 83 -28.45 -4.17 3.45
C ASN A 83 -28.18 -2.81 2.78
N ALA A 84 -27.38 -1.94 3.40
CA ALA A 84 -27.00 -0.65 2.80
C ALA A 84 -26.04 -0.83 1.60
N ILE A 85 -25.24 -1.91 1.58
CA ILE A 85 -24.38 -2.24 0.43
C ILE A 85 -25.22 -2.75 -0.74
N LEU A 86 -26.37 -3.36 -0.45
CA LEU A 86 -27.28 -3.91 -1.46
C LEU A 86 -28.33 -2.90 -1.94
N ASP A 87 -28.32 -1.66 -1.43
CA ASP A 87 -29.26 -0.64 -1.84
C ASP A 87 -28.92 -0.17 -3.27
N PRO A 88 -29.78 -0.41 -4.27
CA PRO A 88 -29.52 0.02 -5.64
C PRO A 88 -29.49 1.55 -5.81
N GLU A 89 -29.96 2.33 -4.82
CA GLU A 89 -29.80 3.79 -4.82
C GLU A 89 -28.38 4.23 -4.40
N ASP A 90 -27.62 3.35 -3.73
CA ASP A 90 -26.24 3.56 -3.27
C ASP A 90 -25.21 2.73 -4.10
N ASP A 91 -25.47 2.51 -5.40
CA ASP A 91 -24.63 1.75 -6.35
C ASP A 91 -23.30 2.48 -6.76
N ASP A 92 -22.65 3.16 -5.82
CA ASP A 92 -21.37 3.88 -6.03
C ASP A 92 -20.18 3.13 -5.42
N TRP A 93 -20.16 1.81 -5.61
CA TRP A 93 -19.11 0.91 -5.14
C TRP A 93 -18.03 0.70 -6.19
N TYR A 94 -16.79 0.61 -5.72
CA TYR A 94 -15.61 0.47 -6.57
C TYR A 94 -14.67 -0.60 -6.01
N VAL A 95 -13.97 -1.30 -6.90
CA VAL A 95 -12.86 -2.17 -6.56
C VAL A 95 -11.59 -1.68 -7.24
N ALA A 96 -10.47 -1.78 -6.54
CA ALA A 96 -9.17 -1.48 -7.12
C ALA A 96 -8.96 -2.35 -8.37
N PRO A 97 -8.33 -1.82 -9.43
CA PRO A 97 -7.94 -2.66 -10.56
C PRO A 97 -7.03 -3.79 -10.06
N PRO A 98 -7.01 -4.94 -10.73
CA PRO A 98 -6.07 -6.00 -10.40
C PRO A 98 -4.65 -5.41 -10.41
N PHE A 99 -3.90 -5.69 -9.37
CA PHE A 99 -2.54 -5.19 -9.23
C PHE A 99 -1.66 -5.77 -10.33
N GLU A 100 -1.05 -4.89 -11.14
CA GLU A 100 -0.13 -5.27 -12.20
C GLU A 100 1.26 -4.75 -11.88
N ALA A 101 2.09 -5.56 -11.21
CA ALA A 101 3.43 -5.17 -10.75
C ALA A 101 4.28 -4.50 -11.84
N ARG A 102 4.20 -5.00 -13.07
CA ARG A 102 4.94 -4.45 -14.23
C ARG A 102 4.50 -3.04 -14.59
N LYS A 103 3.20 -2.78 -14.55
CA LYS A 103 2.64 -1.45 -14.84
C LYS A 103 3.04 -0.47 -13.74
N GLU A 104 2.98 -0.88 -12.49
CA GLU A 104 3.37 -0.06 -11.34
C GLU A 104 4.87 0.26 -11.35
N MET A 105 5.71 -0.72 -11.65
CA MET A 105 7.16 -0.56 -11.82
C MET A 105 7.51 0.53 -12.85
N LEU A 106 6.80 0.55 -13.97
CA LEU A 106 7.01 1.56 -15.02
C LEU A 106 6.43 2.93 -14.65
N ALA A 107 5.34 2.96 -13.89
CA ALA A 107 4.72 4.21 -13.43
C ALA A 107 5.53 4.90 -12.33
N ARG A 108 6.29 4.14 -11.55
CA ARG A 108 7.05 4.60 -10.38
C ARG A 108 8.50 4.09 -10.43
N PRO A 109 9.33 4.61 -11.34
CA PRO A 109 10.74 4.24 -11.40
C PRO A 109 11.49 4.68 -10.13
N GLY A 110 12.43 3.87 -9.64
CA GLY A 110 13.21 4.16 -8.43
C GLY A 110 12.47 3.89 -7.11
N GLU A 111 11.29 3.28 -7.20
CA GLU A 111 10.40 2.99 -6.08
C GLU A 111 10.18 1.47 -5.94
N TRP A 112 10.15 0.97 -4.70
CA TRP A 112 9.57 -0.34 -4.38
C TRP A 112 8.07 -0.35 -4.66
N VAL A 113 7.55 -1.24 -5.50
CA VAL A 113 6.12 -1.19 -5.86
C VAL A 113 5.31 -2.37 -5.38
N ALA A 114 5.97 -3.50 -5.12
CA ALA A 114 5.31 -4.72 -4.72
C ALA A 114 6.23 -5.55 -3.81
N LYS A 115 5.67 -6.62 -3.25
CA LYS A 115 6.44 -7.69 -2.62
C LYS A 115 5.98 -9.06 -3.10
N TYR A 116 6.86 -10.04 -3.00
CA TYR A 116 6.58 -11.44 -3.29
C TYR A 116 7.26 -12.34 -2.25
N GLU A 117 6.71 -13.52 -2.03
CA GLU A 117 7.24 -14.47 -1.06
C GLU A 117 8.34 -15.32 -1.69
N THR A 118 9.47 -15.44 -0.99
CA THR A 118 10.60 -16.30 -1.35
C THR A 118 10.85 -17.34 -0.25
N THR A 119 11.68 -18.33 -0.53
CA THR A 119 12.11 -19.31 0.51
C THR A 119 12.86 -18.68 1.69
N ALA A 120 13.43 -17.48 1.51
CA ALA A 120 14.16 -16.74 2.54
C ALA A 120 13.27 -15.73 3.30
N GLY A 121 12.00 -15.59 2.91
CA GLY A 121 11.08 -14.57 3.41
C GLY A 121 10.55 -13.67 2.30
N TRP A 122 9.99 -12.52 2.66
CA TRP A 122 9.46 -11.56 1.70
C TRP A 122 10.59 -10.84 0.97
N ALA A 123 10.38 -10.56 -0.31
CA ALA A 123 11.25 -9.71 -1.11
C ALA A 123 10.42 -8.57 -1.71
N TYR A 124 11.00 -7.38 -1.75
CA TYR A 124 10.46 -6.22 -2.42
C TYR A 124 10.90 -6.20 -3.89
N ILE A 125 10.09 -5.61 -4.76
CA ILE A 125 10.37 -5.47 -6.18
C ILE A 125 10.10 -4.05 -6.65
N GLY A 126 10.96 -3.55 -7.53
CA GLY A 126 10.75 -2.31 -8.24
C GLY A 126 11.58 -2.22 -9.52
N PHE A 127 11.73 -1.02 -10.07
CA PHE A 127 12.36 -0.80 -11.37
C PHE A 127 13.43 0.28 -11.31
N ASP A 128 14.68 -0.12 -11.57
CA ASP A 128 15.78 0.82 -11.74
C ASP A 128 15.71 1.39 -13.15
N HIS A 129 15.37 2.68 -13.23
CA HIS A 129 15.23 3.39 -14.50
C HIS A 129 16.57 3.81 -15.11
N ALA A 130 17.63 3.98 -14.31
CA ALA A 130 18.95 4.31 -14.84
C ALA A 130 19.55 3.09 -15.57
N GLU A 131 19.38 1.91 -14.98
CA GLU A 131 19.86 0.65 -15.55
C GLU A 131 18.83 -0.05 -16.43
N MET A 132 17.58 0.41 -16.43
CA MET A 132 16.44 -0.17 -17.18
C MET A 132 16.18 -1.64 -16.83
N VAL A 133 16.28 -1.98 -15.55
CA VAL A 133 16.13 -3.36 -15.04
C VAL A 133 15.16 -3.46 -13.88
N VAL A 134 14.52 -4.62 -13.77
CA VAL A 134 13.73 -4.98 -12.59
C VAL A 134 14.69 -5.40 -11.48
N VAL A 135 14.47 -4.87 -10.29
CA VAL A 135 15.33 -5.08 -9.13
C VAL A 135 14.53 -5.53 -7.92
N GLY A 136 15.19 -6.22 -6.99
CA GLY A 136 14.57 -6.73 -5.77
C GLY A 136 15.51 -6.73 -4.57
N ALA A 137 14.93 -6.75 -3.37
CA ALA A 137 15.68 -6.83 -2.11
C ALA A 137 14.90 -7.62 -1.05
N LEU A 138 15.59 -8.43 -0.24
CA LEU A 138 14.98 -9.27 0.79
C LEU A 138 14.60 -8.46 2.05
N ASP A 139 13.39 -8.63 2.57
CA ASP A 139 12.99 -8.16 3.91
C ASP A 139 13.62 -9.07 4.96
N ILE A 140 14.79 -8.67 5.44
CA ILE A 140 15.51 -9.34 6.54
C ILE A 140 15.23 -8.70 7.90
N GLY A 141 14.08 -8.02 8.07
CA GLY A 141 13.70 -7.35 9.31
C GLY A 141 14.47 -6.07 9.61
N LYS A 142 15.03 -5.45 8.57
CA LYS A 142 15.72 -4.15 8.60
C LYS A 142 15.10 -3.24 7.55
N ASN A 143 15.40 -1.95 7.63
CA ASN A 143 15.01 -1.01 6.58
C ASN A 143 15.68 -1.41 5.25
N VAL A 144 14.87 -1.56 4.21
CA VAL A 144 15.30 -1.91 2.86
C VAL A 144 15.27 -0.66 1.99
N TYR A 145 16.43 -0.22 1.54
CA TYR A 145 16.57 0.93 0.64
C TYR A 145 16.54 0.45 -0.81
N PHE A 146 15.94 1.22 -1.70
CA PHE A 146 15.90 0.88 -3.13
C PHE A 146 17.30 0.65 -3.73
N THR A 147 18.27 1.42 -3.25
CA THR A 147 19.68 1.31 -3.65
C THR A 147 20.38 0.03 -3.22
N ASP A 148 19.80 -0.71 -2.27
CA ASP A 148 20.34 -1.96 -1.73
C ASP A 148 19.80 -3.17 -2.50
N ALA A 149 19.40 -2.97 -3.75
CA ALA A 149 18.91 -4.05 -4.57
C ALA A 149 20.00 -5.10 -4.83
N GLU A 150 19.75 -6.33 -4.39
CA GLU A 150 20.69 -7.46 -4.49
C GLU A 150 20.08 -8.66 -5.23
N VAL A 151 18.77 -8.61 -5.52
CA VAL A 151 18.01 -9.72 -6.10
C VAL A 151 17.45 -9.31 -7.47
N CYS A 152 17.39 -10.26 -8.38
CA CYS A 152 16.75 -10.10 -9.69
C CYS A 152 15.50 -10.99 -9.76
N PRO A 153 14.30 -10.41 -9.56
CA PRO A 153 13.04 -11.15 -9.59
C PRO A 153 12.81 -11.85 -10.94
N GLN A 154 12.41 -13.12 -10.89
CA GLN A 154 12.02 -13.92 -12.04
C GLN A 154 10.62 -13.54 -12.51
N SER A 155 10.31 -13.79 -13.78
CA SER A 155 9.01 -13.39 -14.36
C SER A 155 7.80 -13.86 -13.56
N PHE A 156 7.81 -15.11 -13.08
CA PHE A 156 6.70 -15.66 -12.31
C PHE A 156 6.57 -15.04 -10.91
N GLU A 157 7.66 -14.52 -10.35
CA GLU A 157 7.65 -13.81 -9.06
C GLU A 157 7.06 -12.41 -9.22
N ILE A 158 7.35 -11.75 -10.35
CA ILE A 158 6.74 -10.46 -10.72
C ILE A 158 5.23 -10.63 -10.88
N ASP A 159 4.79 -11.70 -11.57
CA ASP A 159 3.37 -11.93 -11.85
C ASP A 159 2.60 -12.39 -10.60
N ALA A 160 3.29 -12.98 -9.61
CA ALA A 160 2.73 -13.36 -8.30
C ALA A 160 2.85 -12.26 -7.24
N ALA A 161 3.48 -11.13 -7.56
CA ALA A 161 3.72 -10.06 -6.61
C ALA A 161 2.42 -9.38 -6.20
N ILE A 162 2.35 -9.02 -4.92
CA ILE A 162 1.22 -8.30 -4.32
C ILE A 162 1.63 -6.86 -4.02
N PRO A 163 0.67 -5.91 -4.01
CA PRO A 163 0.98 -4.54 -3.63
C PRO A 163 1.56 -4.46 -2.22
N LEU A 164 2.42 -3.46 -1.99
CA LEU A 164 2.94 -3.18 -0.65
C LEU A 164 1.80 -2.70 0.25
N ASP A 165 1.77 -3.23 1.46
CA ASP A 165 0.83 -2.78 2.48
C ASP A 165 1.42 -1.59 3.29
N MET A 166 0.57 -0.91 4.06
CA MET A 166 1.02 0.22 4.89
C MET A 166 2.03 -0.20 5.98
N GLN A 167 2.08 -1.48 6.37
CA GLN A 167 3.04 -1.95 7.36
C GLN A 167 4.44 -2.11 6.74
N ASP A 168 4.51 -2.37 5.44
CA ASP A 168 5.76 -2.38 4.67
C ASP A 168 6.36 -1.00 4.52
N ILE A 169 5.54 0.06 4.48
CA ILE A 169 6.01 1.45 4.32
C ILE A 169 7.01 1.84 5.42
N GLY A 170 6.80 1.37 6.65
CA GLY A 170 7.74 1.63 7.76
C GLY A 170 9.11 0.93 7.62
N LYS A 171 9.21 -0.06 6.73
CA LYS A 171 10.42 -0.85 6.47
C LYS A 171 11.12 -0.48 5.16
N ILE A 172 10.48 0.31 4.30
CA ILE A 172 11.03 0.69 3.00
C ILE A 172 11.34 2.17 2.99
N ALA A 173 12.50 2.53 2.43
CA ALA A 173 12.85 3.92 2.20
C ALA A 173 13.01 4.17 0.70
N TRP A 174 12.29 5.18 0.22
CA TRP A 174 12.35 5.66 -1.15
C TRP A 174 13.62 6.52 -1.30
N GLY A 175 14.47 6.19 -2.28
CA GLY A 175 15.77 6.85 -2.41
C GLY A 175 15.69 8.16 -3.20
N GLU A 176 16.12 9.26 -2.60
CA GLU A 176 17.43 9.81 -2.95
C GLU A 176 18.33 9.64 -1.73
N ALA A 177 19.34 8.78 -1.81
CA ALA A 177 20.39 8.75 -0.80
C ALA A 177 21.75 8.81 -1.48
N LYS A 178 22.25 10.03 -1.70
CA LYS A 178 23.68 10.39 -1.48
C LYS A 178 23.81 11.89 -1.24
N GLU A 179 24.01 12.28 0.01
CA GLU A 179 25.12 13.17 0.39
C GLU A 179 25.32 13.13 1.92
N GLY A 180 26.53 12.79 2.36
CA GLY A 180 26.97 13.05 3.74
C GLY A 180 27.18 11.85 4.65
N VAL A 181 28.11 10.95 4.31
CA VAL A 181 28.96 10.32 5.33
C VAL A 181 30.40 10.59 4.92
N GLU A 182 30.93 11.73 5.37
CA GLU A 182 32.38 11.91 5.44
C GLU A 182 32.94 11.04 6.58
N ALA A 183 34.18 10.60 6.34
CA ALA A 183 34.93 9.52 6.98
C ALA A 183 35.27 9.71 8.46
#